data_AF-A0A4Y9PLA4-F1
#
_entry.id   AF-A0A4Y9PLA4-F1
#
_cell.length_a   1.000
_cell.length_b   1.000
_cell.length_c   1.000
_cell.angle_alpha   90.00
_cell.angle_beta   90.00
_cell.angle_gamma   90.00
#
_symmetry.space_group_name_H-M   'P 1'
#
loop_
_entity.id
_entity.type
_entity.pdbx_description
1 polymer ?
#
loop_
_entity_poly.entity_id
_entity_poly.type
_entity_poly.pdbx_seq_one_letter_code
_entity_poly.pdbx_strand_id
1 'polypeptide(L)'
;MFASVDPPAVQLAVNHTWHLPFRWISDPGGQRLARRLGAWDEKAEIFRPVVLAVAPDGREIFRELSRDFTDRPDDEPILTVIEGLALPARAVPRPWSPEGIESRPSKRAFTPASFIPYFRAIRFNTLALSERMVDPRDREQLLTEHHMADSFLASFDQWRAEHPPADQ
;
A
#
# COMPACT_ATOMS: atom_id res chain seq x y z
N MET A 1 8.09 -4.74 -5.67
CA MET A 1 7.90 -6.07 -5.04
C MET A 1 7.14 -5.84 -3.77
N PHE A 2 6.20 -6.72 -3.42
CA PHE A 2 5.49 -6.66 -2.13
C PHE A 2 5.96 -7.77 -1.21
N ALA A 3 5.91 -7.52 0.08
CA ALA A 3 6.25 -8.50 1.09
C ALA A 3 5.25 -8.40 2.24
N SER A 4 4.87 -9.55 2.79
CA SER A 4 4.07 -9.63 4.00
C SER A 4 4.41 -10.90 4.77
N VAL A 5 3.91 -10.98 6.00
CA VAL A 5 4.04 -12.19 6.84
C VAL A 5 2.99 -13.25 6.51
N ASP A 6 2.10 -12.96 5.56
CA ASP A 6 1.07 -13.89 5.14
C ASP A 6 1.66 -15.09 4.39
N PRO A 7 1.10 -16.30 4.56
CA PRO A 7 1.48 -17.44 3.75
C PRO A 7 1.12 -17.20 2.27
N PRO A 8 1.79 -17.89 1.32
CA PRO A 8 1.58 -17.64 -0.12
C PRO A 8 0.13 -17.72 -0.58
N ALA A 9 -0.69 -18.63 -0.02
CA ALA A 9 -2.10 -18.78 -0.37
C ALA A 9 -2.94 -17.52 -0.07
N VAL A 10 -2.62 -16.80 1.02
CA VAL A 10 -3.29 -15.54 1.40
C VAL A 10 -2.84 -14.40 0.49
N GLN A 11 -1.54 -14.33 0.17
CA GLN A 11 -1.02 -13.35 -0.78
C GLN A 11 -1.64 -13.54 -2.17
N LEU A 12 -1.84 -14.79 -2.61
CA LEU A 12 -2.52 -15.08 -3.86
C LEU A 12 -4.00 -14.75 -3.82
N ALA A 13 -4.66 -14.91 -2.68
CA ALA A 13 -6.05 -14.46 -2.54
C ALA A 13 -6.18 -12.94 -2.71
N VAL A 14 -5.22 -12.15 -2.20
CA VAL A 14 -5.13 -10.71 -2.49
C VAL A 14 -4.91 -10.49 -3.98
N ASN A 15 -3.94 -11.18 -4.59
CA ASN A 15 -3.64 -11.01 -6.00
C ASN A 15 -4.81 -11.42 -6.92
N HIS A 16 -5.57 -12.46 -6.58
CA HIS A 16 -6.78 -12.87 -7.30
C HIS A 16 -7.88 -11.81 -7.25
N THR A 17 -7.92 -11.01 -6.18
CA THR A 17 -8.93 -9.97 -5.99
C THR A 17 -8.51 -8.66 -6.66
N TRP A 18 -7.23 -8.32 -6.60
CA TRP A 18 -6.68 -7.01 -7.01
C TRP A 18 -5.84 -7.03 -8.29
N HIS A 19 -5.52 -8.21 -8.83
CA HIS A 19 -4.77 -8.41 -10.08
C HIS A 19 -3.45 -7.61 -10.14
N LEU A 20 -2.67 -7.66 -9.07
CA LEU A 20 -1.51 -6.81 -8.88
C LEU A 20 -0.32 -7.28 -9.74
N PRO A 21 0.37 -6.36 -10.45
CA PRO A 21 1.49 -6.70 -11.34
C PRO A 21 2.83 -6.91 -10.60
N PHE A 22 2.78 -7.16 -9.29
CA PHE A 22 3.96 -7.20 -8.43
C PHE A 22 4.25 -8.61 -7.94
N ARG A 23 5.55 -8.96 -7.89
CA ARG A 23 6.01 -10.17 -7.20
C ARG A 23 5.83 -10.03 -5.70
N TRP A 24 5.48 -11.13 -5.05
CA TRP A 24 5.30 -11.21 -3.61
C TRP A 24 6.41 -12.01 -2.93
N ILE A 25 6.75 -11.62 -1.70
CA ILE A 25 7.55 -12.38 -0.76
C ILE A 25 6.67 -12.71 0.44
N SER A 26 6.52 -14.00 0.72
CA SER A 26 5.96 -14.50 1.97
C SER A 26 7.08 -14.64 3.00
N ASP A 27 6.94 -13.95 4.14
CA ASP A 27 7.86 -13.99 5.28
C ASP A 27 7.12 -14.33 6.59
N PRO A 28 6.51 -15.53 6.73
CA PRO A 28 5.84 -15.90 7.97
C PRO A 28 6.81 -15.86 9.16
N GLY A 29 6.41 -15.18 10.24
CA GLY A 29 7.25 -14.95 11.42
C GLY A 29 8.36 -13.90 11.24
N GLY A 30 8.45 -13.25 10.08
CA GLY A 30 9.29 -12.09 9.85
C GLY A 30 10.80 -12.35 9.80
N GLN A 31 11.24 -13.61 9.79
CA GLN A 31 12.66 -13.97 9.98
C GLN A 31 13.53 -13.66 8.76
N ARG A 32 12.96 -13.72 7.55
CA ARG A 32 13.72 -13.57 6.31
C ARG A 32 13.87 -12.11 5.92
N LEU A 33 12.89 -11.27 6.23
CA LEU A 33 12.83 -9.89 5.77
C LEU A 33 12.46 -8.92 6.89
N ALA A 34 11.27 -9.02 7.49
CA ALA A 34 10.74 -8.00 8.38
C ALA A 34 11.70 -7.66 9.54
N ARG A 35 12.21 -8.67 10.24
CA ARG A 35 13.16 -8.52 11.36
C ARG A 35 14.50 -7.96 10.89
N ARG A 36 15.00 -8.39 9.73
CA ARG A 36 16.27 -7.91 9.18
C ARG A 36 16.21 -6.46 8.71
N LEU A 37 15.04 -6.02 8.25
CA LEU A 37 14.77 -4.63 7.90
C LEU A 37 14.45 -3.76 9.12
N GLY A 38 14.45 -4.31 10.33
CA GLY A 38 14.02 -3.58 11.54
C GLY A 38 12.55 -3.14 11.49
N ALA A 39 11.73 -3.83 10.71
CA ALA A 39 10.33 -3.52 10.43
C ALA A 39 9.38 -4.56 11.05
N TRP A 40 9.86 -5.34 12.02
CA TRP A 40 9.03 -6.29 12.76
C TRP A 40 8.50 -5.65 14.04
N ASP A 41 7.19 -5.75 14.26
CA ASP A 41 6.57 -5.40 15.55
C ASP A 41 6.45 -6.66 16.41
N GLU A 42 7.21 -6.71 17.52
CA GLU A 42 7.19 -7.87 18.43
C GLU A 42 5.89 -8.00 19.20
N LYS A 43 5.16 -6.90 19.44
CA LYS A 43 3.93 -6.91 20.24
C LYS A 43 2.74 -7.35 19.40
N ALA A 44 2.64 -6.82 18.19
CA ALA A 44 1.55 -7.14 17.27
C ALA A 44 1.85 -8.34 16.36
N GLU A 45 3.09 -8.83 16.36
CA GLU A 45 3.57 -9.93 15.50
C GLU A 45 3.31 -9.69 14.01
N ILE A 46 3.52 -8.44 13.57
CA ILE A 46 3.28 -8.00 12.21
C ILE A 46 4.53 -7.41 11.57
N PHE A 47 4.50 -7.40 10.23
CA PHE A 47 5.40 -6.59 9.43
C PHE A 47 4.88 -5.14 9.42
N ARG A 48 5.55 -4.24 10.15
CA ARG A 48 5.29 -2.80 10.03
C ARG A 48 5.50 -2.37 8.59
N PRO A 49 4.58 -1.59 8.00
CA PRO A 49 4.75 -1.13 6.63
C PRO A 49 6.09 -0.41 6.48
N VAL A 50 6.81 -0.74 5.42
CA VAL A 50 8.07 -0.12 5.06
C VAL A 50 8.12 0.01 3.55
N VAL A 51 8.54 1.17 3.08
CA VAL A 51 8.78 1.42 1.68
C VAL A 51 10.27 1.64 1.48
N LEU A 52 10.86 0.89 0.56
CA LEU A 52 12.28 0.96 0.22
C LEU A 52 12.41 1.18 -1.29
N ALA A 53 13.22 2.16 -1.68
CA ALA A 53 13.68 2.28 -3.06
C ALA A 53 15.17 1.93 -3.13
N VAL A 54 15.49 0.98 -4.02
CA VAL A 54 16.85 0.51 -4.26
C VAL A 54 17.20 0.82 -5.71
N ALA A 55 18.26 1.58 -5.92
CA ALA A 55 18.77 1.95 -7.24
C ALA A 55 19.35 0.73 -7.98
N PRO A 56 19.51 0.81 -9.32
CA PRO A 56 20.08 -0.31 -10.11
C PRO A 56 21.48 -0.76 -9.68
N ASP A 57 22.25 0.12 -9.04
CA ASP A 57 23.57 -0.17 -8.48
C ASP A 57 23.51 -0.86 -7.10
N GLY A 58 22.31 -1.12 -6.57
CA GLY A 58 22.06 -1.79 -5.30
C GLY A 58 22.03 -0.87 -4.09
N ARG A 59 22.22 0.45 -4.25
CA ARG A 59 22.12 1.39 -3.12
C ARG A 59 20.67 1.65 -2.73
N GLU A 60 20.40 1.67 -1.43
CA GLU A 60 19.17 2.24 -0.88
C GLU A 60 19.21 3.76 -1.07
N ILE A 61 18.20 4.31 -1.75
CA ILE A 61 18.08 5.74 -2.03
C ILE A 61 16.88 6.39 -1.34
N PHE A 62 15.96 5.56 -0.84
CA PHE A 62 14.81 6.00 -0.06
C PHE A 62 14.40 4.90 0.91
N ARG A 63 14.04 5.31 2.12
CA ARG A 63 13.45 4.43 3.13
C ARG A 63 12.46 5.21 3.98
N GLU A 64 11.25 4.69 4.04
CA GLU A 64 10.20 5.15 4.93
C GLU A 64 9.70 3.97 5.75
N LEU A 65 9.90 4.02 7.07
CA LEU A 65 9.38 3.00 8.00
C LEU A 65 8.21 3.60 8.76
N SER A 66 7.03 3.05 8.51
CA SER A 66 5.79 3.48 9.17
C SER A 66 5.85 3.33 10.67
N ARG A 67 5.30 4.31 11.40
CA ARG A 67 5.25 4.38 12.87
C ARG A 67 4.48 3.20 13.47
N ASP A 68 3.39 2.81 12.82
CA ASP A 68 2.54 1.68 13.18
C ASP A 68 1.90 1.04 11.92
N PHE A 69 0.95 0.13 12.11
CA PHE A 69 0.27 -0.58 11.02
C PHE A 69 -0.82 0.25 10.33
N THR A 70 -1.30 1.28 10.99
CA THR A 70 -2.29 2.23 10.47
C THR A 70 -1.66 3.40 9.75
N ASP A 71 -0.35 3.62 9.87
CA ASP A 71 0.34 4.72 9.23
C ASP A 71 0.10 4.73 7.71
N ARG A 72 -0.10 5.93 7.17
CA ARG A 72 -0.38 6.19 5.76
C ARG A 72 0.50 7.36 5.30
N PRO A 73 1.82 7.14 5.12
CA PRO A 73 2.70 8.19 4.66
C PRO A 73 2.31 8.62 3.24
N ASP A 74 2.60 9.88 2.92
CA ASP A 74 2.50 10.43 1.58
C ASP A 74 3.45 9.69 0.62
N ASP A 75 3.02 9.47 -0.63
CA ASP A 75 3.81 8.78 -1.65
C ASP A 75 4.67 9.75 -2.48
N GLU A 76 4.38 11.05 -2.46
CA GLU A 76 5.13 12.06 -3.20
C GLU A 76 6.65 12.05 -2.91
N PRO A 77 7.12 11.90 -1.65
CA PRO A 77 8.55 11.87 -1.36
C PRO A 77 9.30 10.72 -2.06
N ILE A 78 8.70 9.53 -2.14
CA ILE A 78 9.34 8.40 -2.83
C ILE A 78 9.26 8.58 -4.35
N LEU A 79 8.14 9.06 -4.87
CA LEU A 79 7.98 9.31 -6.30
C LEU A 79 9.01 10.34 -6.78
N THR A 80 9.16 11.46 -6.07
CA THR A 80 10.18 12.49 -6.36
C THR A 80 11.59 11.90 -6.44
N VAL A 81 11.98 11.05 -5.48
CA VAL A 81 13.31 10.42 -5.47
C VAL A 81 13.50 9.47 -6.66
N ILE A 82 12.50 8.67 -6.99
CA ILE A 82 12.56 7.71 -8.09
C ILE A 82 12.59 8.43 -9.45
N GLU A 83 11.74 9.44 -9.65
CA GLU A 83 11.67 10.22 -10.88
C GLU A 83 12.97 11.01 -11.13
N GLY A 84 13.60 11.52 -10.06
CA GLY A 84 14.90 12.18 -10.12
C GLY A 84 16.04 11.32 -10.66
N LEU A 85 15.90 10.00 -10.67
CA LEU A 85 16.87 9.09 -11.30
C LEU A 85 16.78 9.07 -12.84
N ALA A 86 15.69 9.60 -13.41
CA ALA A 86 15.43 9.60 -14.85
C ALA A 86 15.60 8.21 -15.52
N LEU A 87 15.17 7.15 -14.82
CA LEU A 87 15.30 5.79 -15.32
C LEU A 87 14.32 5.53 -16.47
N PRO A 88 14.72 4.75 -17.49
CA PRO A 88 13.79 4.35 -18.53
C PRO A 88 12.67 3.46 -17.96
N ALA A 89 11.44 3.70 -18.42
CA ALA A 89 10.30 2.86 -18.07
C ALA A 89 10.58 1.39 -18.42
N ARG A 90 10.22 0.48 -17.53
CA ARG A 90 10.31 -0.97 -17.76
C ARG A 90 8.95 -1.55 -18.10
N ALA A 91 8.96 -2.62 -18.90
CA ALA A 91 7.76 -3.40 -19.15
C ALA A 91 7.18 -3.92 -17.82
N VAL A 92 5.86 -3.82 -17.69
CA VAL A 92 5.13 -4.34 -16.54
C VAL A 92 5.37 -5.85 -16.45
N PRO A 93 5.87 -6.36 -15.31
CA PRO A 93 6.06 -7.80 -15.12
C PRO A 93 4.74 -8.56 -15.27
N ARG A 94 4.83 -9.85 -15.64
CA ARG A 94 3.65 -10.72 -15.58
C ARG A 94 3.11 -10.78 -14.15
N PRO A 95 1.78 -10.86 -13.96
CA PRO A 95 1.17 -11.05 -12.64
C PRO A 95 1.78 -12.23 -11.89
N TRP A 96 1.90 -12.09 -10.59
CA TRP A 96 2.46 -13.15 -9.75
C TRP A 96 1.46 -14.30 -9.57
N SER A 97 1.78 -15.47 -10.13
CA SER A 97 0.92 -16.66 -10.11
C SER A 97 1.77 -17.94 -10.04
N PRO A 98 2.31 -18.32 -8.86
CA PRO A 98 3.05 -19.55 -8.68
C PRO A 98 2.14 -20.77 -8.88
N GLU A 99 2.68 -21.82 -9.49
CA GLU A 99 1.95 -23.07 -9.75
C GLU A 99 1.68 -23.86 -8.46
N GLY A 100 0.57 -24.60 -8.44
CA GLY A 100 0.25 -25.54 -7.36
C GLY A 100 -0.21 -24.91 -6.05
N ILE A 101 -0.42 -23.59 -6.00
CA ILE A 101 -0.95 -22.89 -4.81
C ILE A 101 -2.37 -22.43 -5.11
N GLU A 102 -3.34 -23.01 -4.41
CA GLU A 102 -4.74 -22.61 -4.54
C GLU A 102 -5.01 -21.34 -3.72
N SER A 103 -5.59 -20.32 -4.36
CA SER A 103 -6.06 -19.11 -3.70
C SER A 103 -7.54 -19.20 -3.39
N ARG A 104 -7.95 -18.93 -2.14
CA ARG A 104 -9.36 -18.85 -1.75
C ARG A 104 -9.64 -17.54 -1.01
N PRO A 105 -9.97 -16.45 -1.73
CA PRO A 105 -10.39 -15.20 -1.09
C PRO A 105 -11.58 -15.42 -0.15
N SER A 106 -11.50 -14.85 1.05
CA SER A 106 -12.60 -14.86 2.00
C SER A 106 -13.76 -14.00 1.50
N LYS A 107 -14.99 -14.34 1.89
CA LYS A 107 -16.17 -13.49 1.65
C LYS A 107 -16.06 -12.10 2.31
N ARG A 108 -15.17 -11.94 3.30
CA ARG A 108 -14.89 -10.68 4.00
C ARG A 108 -13.68 -9.94 3.43
N ALA A 109 -13.08 -10.42 2.34
CA ALA A 109 -11.92 -9.77 1.73
C ALA A 109 -12.29 -8.36 1.25
N PHE A 110 -11.35 -7.43 1.40
CA PHE A 110 -11.49 -6.10 0.83
C PHE A 110 -11.40 -6.19 -0.70
N THR A 111 -12.43 -5.72 -1.40
CA THR A 111 -12.55 -5.82 -2.86
C THR A 111 -12.43 -4.46 -3.53
N PRO A 112 -12.11 -4.40 -4.83
CA PRO A 112 -12.12 -3.14 -5.59
C PRO A 112 -13.43 -2.36 -5.45
N ALA A 113 -14.59 -3.03 -5.41
CA ALA A 113 -15.88 -2.38 -5.22
C ALA A 113 -16.02 -1.68 -3.85
N SER A 114 -15.27 -2.13 -2.84
CA SER A 114 -15.23 -1.52 -1.51
C SER A 114 -14.28 -0.33 -1.41
N PHE A 115 -13.40 -0.12 -2.40
CA PHE A 115 -12.35 0.90 -2.36
C PHE A 115 -12.91 2.31 -2.21
N ILE A 116 -13.81 2.70 -3.12
CA ILE A 116 -14.41 4.05 -3.14
C ILE A 116 -15.22 4.38 -1.89
N PRO A 117 -16.18 3.55 -1.43
CA PRO A 117 -16.91 3.86 -0.21
C PRO A 117 -16.00 3.93 1.02
N TYR A 118 -14.94 3.11 1.08
CA TYR A 118 -13.98 3.11 2.17
C TYR A 118 -13.20 4.44 2.26
N PHE A 119 -12.57 4.88 1.16
CA PHE A 119 -11.80 6.13 1.16
C PHE A 119 -12.66 7.37 1.33
N ARG A 120 -13.89 7.37 0.82
CA ARG A 120 -14.86 8.43 1.12
C ARG A 120 -15.13 8.50 2.63
N ALA A 121 -15.38 7.37 3.28
CA ALA A 121 -15.63 7.33 4.72
C ALA A 121 -14.42 7.84 5.53
N ILE A 122 -13.20 7.46 5.17
CA ILE A 122 -11.97 8.00 5.79
C ILE A 122 -11.95 9.51 5.65
N ARG A 123 -12.01 10.02 4.41
CA ARG A 123 -11.94 11.46 4.11
C ARG A 123 -12.90 12.29 4.96
N PHE A 124 -14.17 11.87 5.03
CA PHE A 124 -15.20 12.59 5.77
C PHE A 124 -14.95 12.53 7.29
N ASN A 125 -14.60 11.35 7.81
CA ASN A 125 -14.43 11.16 9.25
C ASN A 125 -13.17 11.86 9.78
N THR A 126 -12.04 11.78 9.06
CA THR A 126 -10.79 12.38 9.50
C THR A 126 -10.89 13.91 9.52
N LEU A 127 -11.53 14.53 8.53
CA LEU A 127 -11.81 15.97 8.54
C LEU A 127 -12.69 16.36 9.74
N ALA A 128 -13.81 15.67 9.94
CA ALA A 128 -14.73 15.96 11.04
C ALA A 128 -14.10 15.79 12.43
N LEU A 129 -13.20 14.81 12.60
CA LEU A 129 -12.45 14.61 13.83
C LEU A 129 -11.35 15.66 14.02
N SER A 130 -10.67 16.07 12.95
CA SER A 130 -9.58 17.06 13.02
C SER A 130 -10.04 18.41 13.58
N GLU A 131 -11.28 18.80 13.27
CA GLU A 131 -11.92 20.03 13.78
C GLU A 131 -12.27 19.95 15.28
N ARG A 132 -12.15 18.77 15.89
CA ARG A 132 -12.43 18.53 17.31
C ARG A 132 -11.17 18.23 18.12
N MET A 133 -10.01 18.13 17.48
CA MET A 133 -8.76 17.80 18.16
C MET A 133 -8.20 19.00 18.91
N VAL A 134 -7.73 18.74 20.13
CA VAL A 134 -7.07 19.75 20.98
C VAL A 134 -5.56 19.69 20.84
N ASP A 135 -4.97 18.49 20.73
CA ASP A 135 -3.54 18.34 20.48
C ASP A 135 -3.24 18.65 18.99
N PRO A 136 -2.36 19.62 18.68
CA PRO A 136 -2.00 19.95 17.30
C PRO A 136 -1.43 18.77 16.52
N ARG A 137 -0.72 17.84 17.17
CA ARG A 137 -0.12 16.67 16.52
C ARG A 137 -1.17 15.65 16.12
N ASP A 138 -2.20 15.47 16.93
CA ASP A 138 -3.32 14.58 16.60
C ASP A 138 -4.14 15.18 15.45
N ARG A 139 -4.32 16.50 15.45
CA ARG A 139 -4.95 17.21 14.34
C ARG A 139 -4.16 17.04 13.04
N GLU A 140 -2.85 17.22 13.08
CA GLU A 140 -1.96 17.05 11.92
C GLU A 140 -2.05 15.63 11.35
N GLN A 141 -2.04 14.60 12.20
CA GLN A 141 -2.18 13.21 11.76
C GLN A 141 -3.49 12.96 11.01
N LEU A 142 -4.62 13.46 11.53
CA LEU A 142 -5.91 13.33 10.86
C LEU A 142 -5.96 14.08 9.53
N LEU A 143 -5.31 15.24 9.44
CA LEU A 143 -5.21 16.00 8.20
C LEU A 143 -4.35 15.27 7.16
N THR A 144 -3.25 14.63 7.57
CA THR A 144 -2.46 13.77 6.69
C THR A 144 -3.28 12.61 6.15
N GLU A 145 -4.03 11.90 7.00
CA GLU A 145 -4.93 10.82 6.55
C GLU A 145 -6.04 11.33 5.62
N HIS A 146 -6.57 12.53 5.89
CA HIS A 146 -7.55 13.19 5.02
C HIS A 146 -6.98 13.46 3.63
N HIS A 147 -5.80 14.09 3.54
CA HIS A 147 -5.13 14.38 2.27
C HIS A 147 -4.81 13.11 1.49
N MET A 148 -4.35 12.06 2.17
CA MET A 148 -4.13 10.75 1.56
C MET A 148 -5.42 10.19 0.94
N ALA A 149 -6.54 10.23 1.67
CA ALA A 149 -7.81 9.76 1.14
C ALA A 149 -8.30 10.58 -0.06
N ASP A 150 -8.07 11.90 -0.06
CA ASP A 150 -8.37 12.75 -1.20
C ASP A 150 -7.48 12.44 -2.42
N SER A 151 -6.18 12.24 -2.21
CA SER A 151 -5.24 11.87 -3.28
C SER A 151 -5.66 10.56 -3.98
N PHE A 152 -6.02 9.52 -3.21
CA PHE A 152 -6.51 8.26 -3.78
C PHE A 152 -7.80 8.43 -4.57
N LEU A 153 -8.74 9.23 -4.07
CA LEU A 153 -10.02 9.47 -4.76
C LEU A 153 -9.80 10.27 -6.05
N ALA A 154 -8.94 11.29 -6.02
CA ALA A 154 -8.58 12.09 -7.20
C ALA A 154 -7.89 11.22 -8.26
N SER A 155 -6.94 10.38 -7.86
CA SER A 155 -6.27 9.42 -8.75
C SER A 155 -7.25 8.45 -9.39
N PHE A 156 -8.24 7.95 -8.63
CA PHE A 156 -9.28 7.09 -9.17
C PHE A 156 -10.18 7.82 -10.17
N ASP A 157 -10.59 9.05 -9.86
CA ASP A 157 -11.43 9.85 -10.75
C ASP A 157 -10.69 10.17 -12.07
N GLN A 158 -9.39 10.48 -11.99
CA GLN A 158 -8.52 10.63 -13.17
C GLN A 158 -8.47 9.33 -13.98
N TRP A 159 -8.14 8.20 -13.35
CA TRP A 159 -8.07 6.91 -14.03
C TRP A 159 -9.40 6.57 -14.72
N ARG A 160 -10.53 6.84 -14.08
CA ARG A 160 -11.86 6.59 -14.63
C ARG A 160 -12.20 7.53 -15.79
N ALA A 161 -11.69 8.76 -15.79
CA ALA A 161 -11.82 9.68 -16.91
C ALA A 161 -11.00 9.20 -18.14
N GLU A 162 -9.83 8.61 -17.91
CA GLU A 162 -8.99 7.99 -18.95
C GLU A 162 -9.55 6.64 -19.43
N HIS A 163 -10.29 5.93 -18.58
CA HIS A 163 -10.85 4.60 -18.83
C HIS A 163 -12.36 4.60 -18.55
N PRO A 164 -13.16 5.32 -19.35
CA PRO A 164 -14.60 5.36 -19.15
C PRO A 164 -15.17 3.92 -19.23
N PRO A 165 -16.15 3.56 -18.37
CA PRO A 165 -16.81 2.28 -18.48
C PRO A 165 -17.41 2.16 -19.88
N ALA A 166 -17.23 1.00 -20.52
CA ALA A 166 -17.89 0.71 -21.78
C ALA A 166 -19.40 0.92 -21.60
N ASP A 167 -20.03 1.64 -22.53
CA ASP A 167 -21.47 1.90 -22.51
C ASP A 167 -22.21 0.56 -22.29
N GLN A 168 -22.94 0.46 -21.17
CA GLN A 168 -23.79 -0.69 -20.84
C GLN A 168 -25.17 -0.55 -21.48
#